data_AF-A0A3C0IPL3-F1
#
_entry.id   AF-A0A3C0IPL3-F1
#
_cell.length_a   1.000
_cell.length_b   1.000
_cell.length_c   1.000
_cell.angle_alpha   90.00
_cell.angle_beta   90.00
_cell.angle_gamma   90.00
#
_symmetry.space_group_name_H-M   'P 1'
#
loop_
_entity.id
_entity.type
_entity.pdbx_description
1 polymer ?
#
loop_
_entity_poly.entity_id
_entity_poly.type
_entity_poly.pdbx_seq_one_letter_code
_entity_poly.pdbx_strand_id
1 'polypeptide(L)' 'MALPHLLKYIYNNGTDEVIRRGKKIHANRQIELVDYDELLGNISFRVKDDAYSTYYKVHIQQFKDPKTLEVRCSC' A
#
# COMPACT_ATOMS: atom_id res chain seq x y z
N MET A 1 -17.87 2.27 -13.91
CA MET A 1 -17.05 3.03 -12.94
C MET A 1 -15.64 2.46 -13.00
N ALA A 2 -14.67 3.21 -13.50
CA ALA A 2 -13.29 2.71 -13.60
C ALA A 2 -12.70 2.55 -12.19
N LEU A 3 -12.08 1.41 -11.89
CA LEU A 3 -11.36 1.25 -10.62
C LEU A 3 -10.22 2.28 -10.54
N PRO A 4 -9.96 2.86 -9.35
CA PRO A 4 -8.79 3.69 -9.11
C PRO A 4 -7.50 3.00 -9.55
N HIS A 5 -6.55 3.76 -10.10
CA HIS A 5 -5.30 3.22 -10.64
C HIS A 5 -4.53 2.34 -9.65
N LEU A 6 -4.51 2.74 -8.38
CA LEU A 6 -3.91 1.98 -7.28
C LEU A 6 -4.56 0.61 -7.10
N LEU A 7 -5.89 0.54 -7.13
CA LEU A 7 -6.64 -0.72 -7.00
C LEU A 7 -6.33 -1.66 -8.17
N LYS A 8 -6.30 -1.13 -9.39
CA LYS A 8 -5.92 -1.92 -10.57
C LYS A 8 -4.49 -2.47 -10.45
N TYR A 9 -3.55 -1.67 -9.95
CA TYR A 9 -2.17 -2.11 -9.72
C TYR A 9 -2.11 -3.25 -8.68
N ILE A 10 -2.84 -3.15 -7.58
CA ILE A 10 -2.88 -4.18 -6.54
C ILE A 10 -3.45 -5.50 -7.09
N TYR A 11 -4.57 -5.44 -7.81
CA TYR A 11 -5.19 -6.65 -8.38
C TYR A 11 -4.39 -7.28 -9.51
N ASN A 12 -3.54 -6.51 -10.21
CA ASN A 12 -2.69 -7.03 -11.27
C ASN A 12 -1.40 -7.66 -10.75
N ASN A 13 -0.85 -7.18 -9.63
CA ASN A 13 0.46 -7.62 -9.11
C ASN A 13 0.35 -8.53 -7.86
N GLY A 14 -0.78 -8.49 -7.14
CA GLY A 14 -1.00 -9.26 -5.93
C GLY A 14 -1.80 -10.54 -6.18
N THR A 15 -1.45 -11.62 -5.47
CA THR A 15 -2.29 -12.81 -5.40
C THR A 15 -3.45 -12.60 -4.41
N ASP A 16 -4.52 -13.38 -4.53
CA ASP A 16 -5.70 -13.26 -3.67
C ASP A 16 -5.34 -13.44 -2.18
N GLU A 17 -4.41 -14.34 -1.87
CA GLU A 17 -3.92 -14.58 -0.52
C GLU A 17 -3.27 -13.34 0.10
N VAL A 18 -2.42 -12.63 -0.66
CA VAL A 18 -1.74 -11.41 -0.22
C VAL A 18 -2.75 -10.28 -0.01
N ILE A 19 -3.73 -10.15 -0.92
CA ILE A 19 -4.79 -9.15 -0.80
C ILE A 19 -5.66 -9.41 0.45
N ARG A 20 -6.01 -10.67 0.71
CA ARG A 20 -6.77 -11.07 1.90
C ARG A 20 -5.99 -10.79 3.19
N ARG A 21 -4.68 -11.08 3.21
CA ARG A 21 -3.80 -10.79 4.35
C ARG A 21 -3.68 -9.29 4.60
N GLY A 22 -3.49 -8.48 3.54
CA GLY A 22 -3.47 -7.02 3.65
C GLY A 22 -4.77 -6.45 4.25
N LYS A 23 -5.94 -6.95 3.82
CA LYS A 23 -7.23 -6.58 4.42
C LYS A 23 -7.33 -6.91 5.91
N LYS A 24 -6.80 -8.07 6.33
CA LYS A 24 -6.75 -8.48 7.74
C LYS A 24 -5.87 -7.54 8.57
N ILE A 25 -4.68 -7.19 8.08
CA ILE A 25 -3.75 -6.25 8.75
C ILE A 25 -4.43 -4.88 8.93
N HIS A 26 -5.14 -4.39 7.90
CA HIS A 26 -5.90 -3.15 7.99
C HIS A 26 -7.02 -3.22 9.04
N ALA A 27 -7.81 -4.30 9.04
CA ALA A 27 -8.88 -4.51 10.02
C ALA A 27 -8.35 -4.56 11.47
N ASN A 28 -7.15 -5.11 11.66
CA ASN A 28 -6.47 -5.18 12.96
C ASN A 28 -5.82 -3.85 13.40
N ARG A 29 -5.97 -2.75 12.64
CA ARG A 29 -5.34 -1.45 12.89
C ARG A 29 -3.81 -1.52 13.00
N GLN A 30 -3.20 -2.43 12.26
CA GLN A 30 -1.75 -2.61 12.19
C GLN A 30 -1.10 -1.74 11.10
N ILE A 31 -1.78 -0.65 10.70
CA ILE A 31 -1.35 0.25 9.64
C ILE A 31 -1.49 1.68 10.13
N GLU A 32 -0.43 2.45 9.98
CA GLU A 32 -0.39 3.88 10.28
C GLU A 32 -0.05 4.65 9.01
N LEU A 33 -0.80 5.71 8.73
CA LEU A 33 -0.45 6.68 7.70
C LEU A 33 0.60 7.62 8.30
N VAL A 34 1.81 7.60 7.75
CA VAL A 34 2.93 8.42 8.22
C VAL A 34 2.93 9.76 7.50
N ASP A 35 2.69 9.73 6.19
CA ASP A 35 2.77 10.92 5.35
C ASP A 35 1.82 10.80 4.16
N TYR A 36 1.22 11.92 3.78
CA TYR A 36 0.31 12.04 2.65
C TYR A 36 0.53 13.39 1.97
N ASP A 37 1.12 13.33 0.78
CA ASP A 37 1.30 14.49 -0.09
C ASP A 37 0.42 14.31 -1.33
N GLU A 38 -0.66 15.08 -1.37
CA GLU A 38 -1.59 15.06 -2.50
C GLU A 38 -1.00 15.73 -3.76
N LEU A 39 -0.16 16.76 -3.60
CA LEU A 39 0.39 17.51 -4.73
C LEU A 39 1.36 16.65 -5.53
N LEU A 40 2.29 15.98 -4.85
CA LEU A 40 3.25 15.07 -5.48
C LEU A 40 2.65 13.67 -5.73
N GLY A 41 1.52 13.35 -5.11
CA GLY A 41 0.93 12.03 -5.19
C GLY A 41 1.79 10.98 -4.48
N ASN A 42 2.34 11.33 -3.32
CA ASN A 42 3.17 10.45 -2.51
C ASN A 42 2.45 10.06 -1.21
N ILE A 43 2.57 8.79 -0.82
CA ILE A 43 2.00 8.26 0.41
C ILE A 43 3.02 7.38 1.11
N SER A 44 3.16 7.54 2.42
CA SER A 44 4.00 6.67 3.24
C SER A 44 3.18 6.00 4.32
N PHE A 45 3.24 4.67 4.38
CA PHE A 45 2.60 3.85 5.41
C PHE A 45 3.64 3.17 6.27
N ARG A 46 3.32 3.00 7.55
CA ARG A 46 3.99 2.07 8.44
C ARG A 46 3.04 0.90 8.67
N VAL A 47 3.46 -0.29 8.25
CA VAL A 47 2.67 -1.51 8.31
C VAL A 47 3.35 -2.46 9.28
N LYS A 48 2.61 -2.95 10.28
CA LYS A 48 3.08 -3.99 11.17
C LYS A 48 2.66 -5.35 10.62
N ASP A 49 3.61 -6.26 10.46
CA ASP A 49 3.34 -7.62 10.01
C ASP A 49 2.60 -8.44 11.08
N ASP A 50 1.70 -9.33 10.64
CA ASP A 50 0.87 -10.14 11.53
C ASP A 50 1.56 -11.42 12.01
N ALA A 51 2.68 -11.84 11.41
CA ALA A 51 3.41 -13.06 11.80
C ALA A 51 4.58 -12.75 12.74
N TYR A 52 5.39 -11.74 12.42
CA TYR A 52 6.63 -11.44 13.15
C TYR A 52 6.63 -10.11 13.90
N SER A 53 5.52 -9.34 13.85
CA SER A 53 5.39 -8.03 14.50
C SER A 53 6.47 -7.00 14.09
N THR A 54 7.13 -7.21 12.96
CA THR A 54 8.09 -6.28 12.36
C THR A 54 7.34 -5.12 11.69
N TYR A 55 7.96 -3.94 11.70
CA TYR A 55 7.41 -2.76 11.04
C TYR A 55 8.06 -2.60 9.68
N TYR A 56 7.25 -2.50 8.65
CA TYR A 56 7.66 -2.17 7.30
C TYR A 56 7.23 -0.75 6.97
N LYS A 57 8.08 -0.04 6.24
CA LYS A 57 7.72 1.25 5.67
C LYS A 57 7.45 1.09 4.19
N VAL A 58 6.22 1.37 3.80
CA VAL A 58 5.74 1.29 2.41
C VAL A 58 5.60 2.69 1.87
N HIS A 59 6.33 2.97 0.79
CA HIS A 59 6.28 4.22 0.07
C HIS A 59 5.60 4.01 -1.28
N ILE A 60 4.57 4.82 -1.55
CA ILE A 60 3.87 4.85 -2.82
C ILE A 60 4.13 6.22 -3.43
N GLN A 61 4.67 6.25 -4.63
CA GLN A 61 4.95 7.49 -5.37
C GLN A 61 4.11 7.56 -6.62
N GLN A 62 3.71 8.78 -6.98
CA GLN A 62 2.97 9.10 -8.20
C GLN A 62 1.69 8.26 -8.36
N PHE A 63 0.90 8.07 -7.30
CA PHE A 63 -0.28 7.19 -7.33
C PHE A 63 -1.41 7.65 -8.28
N LYS A 64 -1.33 8.88 -8.79
CA LYS A 64 -2.27 9.47 -9.75
C LYS A 64 -2.09 8.91 -11.16
N ASP A 65 -0.87 8.48 -11.52
CA ASP A 65 -0.54 8.05 -12.86
C ASP A 65 -0.16 6.55 -12.91
N PRO A 66 -0.86 5.72 -13.69
CA PRO A 66 -0.63 4.27 -13.70
C PRO A 66 0.71 3.86 -14.33
N LYS A 67 1.34 4.74 -15.11
CA LYS A 67 2.62 4.46 -15.80
C LYS A 67 3.83 4.72 -14.93
N THR A 68 3.70 5.66 -13.99
CA THR A 68 4.81 6.13 -13.16
C THR A 68 4.62 5.76 -11.69
N LEU A 69 3.52 5.09 -11.36
CA LEU A 69 3.26 4.53 -10.05
C LEU A 69 4.40 3.61 -9.62
N GLU A 70 5.03 3.97 -8.50
CA GLU A 70 6.12 3.20 -7.92
C GLU A 70 5.77 2.85 -6.47
N VAL A 71 5.94 1.57 -6.11
CA VAL A 71 5.74 1.08 -4.75
C VAL A 71 7.07 0.51 -4.25
N ARG A 72 7.59 1.08 -3.16
CA ARG A 72 8.80 0.60 -2.49
C ARG A 72 8.47 0.15 -1.08
N CYS A 73 8.94 -1.04 -0.71
CA CYS A 73 8.86 -1.55 0.65
C CYS A 73 10.26 -1.58 1.26
N SER A 74 10.38 -1.13 2.51
CA SER A 74 11.61 -1.18 3.29
C SER A 74 11.32 -1.77 4.67
N CYS A 75 12.27 -2.53 5.19
CA CYS A 75 12.23 -3.16 6.52
C CYS A 75 12.71 -2.21 7.62
#